data_AF-K9UFT3-F1
#
_entry.id   AF-K9UFT3-F1
#
_cell.length_a   1.000
_cell.length_b   1.000
_cell.length_c   1.000
_cell.angle_alpha   90.00
_cell.angle_beta   90.00
_cell.angle_gamma   90.00
#
_symmetry.space_group_name_H-M   'P 1'
#
loop_
_entity.id
_entity.type
_entity.pdbx_description
1 polymer ?
#
loop_
_entity_poly.entity_id
_entity_poly.type
_entity_poly.pdbx_seq_one_letter_code
_entity_poly.pdbx_strand_id
1 'polypeptide(L)'
;MNEDRTVQLQELMHKVGISSFKKLYQLTGTSDRTIRKLRSREIGTLQWQTLINISNTLQISIDELISTFGKQPSSNSDRQKLATLQQEYQHLQQQLQQQRETLQAEFQYQSLQTLESFLTYFPAAKSAATKNPDFPASKIFPLVQSIDRLIHQWDVTVIGEIGSEVAYDPRWHQLIEGTAQPEESVTVRYVGYRQGDKLIFRAKVSN
;
A
#
# COMPACT_ATOMS: atom_id res chain seq x y z
N MET A 1 -26.77 27.39 -29.11
CA MET A 1 -27.49 28.01 -27.97
C MET A 1 -26.62 27.81 -26.73
N ASN A 2 -26.17 28.89 -26.09
CA ASN A 2 -25.38 28.80 -24.86
C ASN A 2 -26.27 28.30 -23.73
N GLU A 3 -26.05 27.08 -23.24
CA GLU A 3 -26.76 26.53 -22.08
C GLU A 3 -26.21 27.12 -20.77
N ASP A 4 -26.48 28.41 -20.57
CA ASP A 4 -26.10 29.14 -19.35
C ASP A 4 -26.93 28.63 -18.15
N ARG A 5 -26.26 28.09 -17.12
CA ARG A 5 -26.87 27.56 -15.88
C ARG A 5 -27.16 28.62 -14.82
N THR A 6 -27.36 29.87 -15.23
CA THR A 6 -27.63 31.00 -14.33
C THR A 6 -28.80 30.75 -13.39
N VAL A 7 -29.91 30.24 -13.94
CA VAL A 7 -31.15 30.01 -13.18
C VAL A 7 -30.93 28.94 -12.11
N GLN A 8 -30.30 27.82 -12.46
CA GLN A 8 -30.00 26.75 -11.50
C GLN A 8 -29.07 27.22 -10.37
N LEU A 9 -28.08 28.06 -10.70
CA LEU A 9 -27.20 28.63 -9.68
C LEU A 9 -27.95 29.59 -8.75
N GLN A 10 -28.86 30.40 -9.28
CA GLN A 10 -29.68 31.31 -8.48
C GLN A 10 -30.63 30.56 -7.53
N GLU A 11 -31.23 29.47 -7.98
CA GLU A 11 -32.09 28.62 -7.15
C GLU A 11 -31.31 28.02 -5.97
N LEU A 12 -30.11 27.48 -6.23
CA LEU A 12 -29.24 26.94 -5.18
C LEU A 12 -28.78 28.03 -4.20
N MET A 13 -28.44 29.22 -4.71
CA MET A 13 -28.08 30.36 -3.86
C MET A 13 -29.24 30.82 -2.98
N HIS A 14 -30.47 30.83 -3.50
CA HIS A 14 -31.65 31.20 -2.73
C HIS A 14 -31.94 30.21 -1.59
N LYS A 15 -31.75 28.91 -1.82
CA LYS A 15 -31.91 27.87 -0.79
C LYS A 15 -30.97 28.07 0.42
N VAL A 16 -29.80 28.66 0.20
CA VAL A 16 -28.79 28.92 1.25
C VAL A 16 -28.75 30.40 1.68
N GLY A 17 -29.72 31.21 1.24
CA GLY A 17 -29.82 32.62 1.65
C GLY A 17 -28.75 33.56 1.06
N ILE A 18 -28.14 33.20 -0.06
CA ILE A 18 -27.15 34.01 -0.78
C ILE A 18 -27.86 34.88 -1.82
N SER A 19 -27.88 36.19 -1.61
CA SER A 19 -28.67 37.14 -2.41
C SER A 19 -28.00 37.65 -3.70
N SER A 20 -26.71 37.36 -3.93
CA SER A 20 -26.01 37.81 -5.15
C SER A 20 -24.77 37.00 -5.49
N PHE A 21 -24.39 36.95 -6.76
CA PHE A 21 -23.15 36.30 -7.21
C PHE A 21 -21.91 36.94 -6.59
N LYS A 22 -21.97 38.26 -6.31
CA LYS A 22 -20.93 38.98 -5.58
C LYS A 22 -20.70 38.40 -4.19
N LYS A 23 -21.78 38.14 -3.45
CA LYS A 23 -21.73 37.50 -2.14
C LYS A 23 -21.25 36.05 -2.24
N LEU A 24 -21.62 35.32 -3.30
CA LEU A 24 -21.19 33.95 -3.53
C LEU A 24 -19.66 33.82 -3.71
N TYR A 25 -19.04 34.61 -4.59
CA TYR A 25 -17.59 34.50 -4.78
C TYR A 25 -16.80 35.00 -3.56
N GLN A 26 -17.33 35.96 -2.80
CA GLN A 26 -16.75 36.40 -1.52
C GLN A 26 -16.78 35.30 -0.47
N LEU A 27 -17.90 34.59 -0.30
CA LEU A 27 -18.05 33.50 0.67
C LEU A 27 -17.22 32.27 0.30
N THR A 28 -17.05 32.00 -0.98
CA THR A 28 -16.28 30.84 -1.48
C THR A 28 -14.78 31.11 -1.60
N GLY A 29 -14.35 32.37 -1.46
CA GLY A 29 -12.96 32.78 -1.71
C GLY A 29 -12.55 32.67 -3.18
N THR A 30 -13.49 32.84 -4.11
CA THR A 30 -13.28 32.65 -5.55
C THR A 30 -13.43 33.95 -6.34
N SER A 31 -13.22 33.88 -7.66
CA SER A 31 -13.33 35.04 -8.56
C SER A 31 -14.65 35.05 -9.32
N ASP A 32 -15.07 36.22 -9.82
CA ASP A 32 -16.22 36.33 -10.71
C ASP A 32 -16.07 35.47 -11.98
N ARG A 33 -14.83 35.31 -12.48
CA ARG A 33 -14.53 34.43 -13.62
C ARG A 33 -14.83 32.96 -13.31
N THR A 34 -14.61 32.53 -12.06
CA THR A 34 -14.94 31.18 -11.59
C THR A 34 -16.45 30.95 -11.65
N ILE A 35 -17.25 31.91 -11.19
CA ILE A 35 -18.72 31.84 -11.23
C ILE A 35 -19.24 31.83 -12.68
N ARG A 36 -18.62 32.61 -13.58
CA ARG A 36 -18.95 32.56 -15.01
C ARG A 36 -18.64 31.19 -15.63
N LYS A 37 -17.49 30.58 -15.29
CA LYS A 37 -17.12 29.23 -15.75
C LYS A 37 -18.04 28.13 -15.22
N LEU A 38 -18.49 28.25 -13.96
CA LEU A 38 -19.48 27.38 -13.36
C LEU A 38 -20.81 27.46 -14.15
N ARG A 39 -21.25 28.67 -14.49
CA ARG A 39 -22.46 28.94 -15.28
C ARG A 39 -22.34 28.49 -16.74
N SER A 40 -21.16 28.56 -17.35
CA SER A 40 -20.91 28.13 -18.74
C SER A 40 -20.64 26.63 -18.91
N ARG A 41 -20.85 25.83 -17.85
CA ARG A 41 -20.56 24.37 -17.80
C ARG A 41 -19.10 24.00 -18.03
N GLU A 42 -18.16 24.88 -17.68
CA GLU A 42 -16.72 24.65 -17.78
C GLU A 42 -16.10 24.24 -16.44
N ILE A 43 -16.86 23.52 -15.60
CA ILE A 43 -16.40 23.14 -14.26
C ILE A 43 -15.13 22.28 -14.28
N GLY A 44 -14.88 21.52 -15.35
CA GLY A 44 -13.66 20.73 -15.53
C GLY A 44 -12.39 21.57 -15.70
N THR A 45 -12.53 22.88 -15.90
CA THR A 45 -11.39 23.83 -15.94
C THR A 45 -11.14 24.51 -14.59
N LEU A 46 -11.96 24.22 -13.57
CA LEU A 46 -11.83 24.76 -12.23
C LEU A 46 -10.98 23.82 -11.36
N GLN A 47 -10.25 24.40 -10.42
CA GLN A 47 -9.48 23.61 -9.46
C GLN A 47 -10.42 22.88 -8.48
N TRP A 48 -10.04 21.66 -8.10
CA TRP A 48 -10.81 20.82 -7.18
C TRP A 48 -11.16 21.53 -5.86
N GLN A 49 -10.19 22.23 -5.27
CA GLN A 49 -10.40 23.00 -4.03
C GLN A 49 -11.48 24.09 -4.17
N THR A 50 -11.54 24.73 -5.34
CA THR A 50 -12.56 25.74 -5.65
C THR A 50 -13.95 25.08 -5.70
N LEU A 51 -14.06 23.90 -6.30
CA LEU A 51 -15.32 23.16 -6.40
C LEU A 51 -15.83 22.74 -5.01
N ILE A 52 -14.94 22.29 -4.12
CA ILE A 52 -15.27 21.97 -2.72
C ILE A 52 -15.79 23.21 -1.97
N ASN A 53 -15.10 24.35 -2.11
CA ASN A 53 -15.53 25.58 -1.42
C ASN A 53 -16.93 26.03 -1.89
N ILE A 54 -17.21 25.91 -3.19
CA ILE A 54 -18.52 26.23 -3.77
C ILE A 54 -19.58 25.22 -3.31
N SER A 55 -19.29 23.91 -3.31
CA SER A 55 -20.25 22.89 -2.87
C SER A 55 -20.63 23.06 -1.40
N ASN A 56 -19.64 23.32 -0.54
CA ASN A 56 -19.86 23.57 0.88
C ASN A 56 -20.69 24.85 1.12
N THR A 57 -20.39 25.92 0.37
CA THR A 57 -21.13 27.18 0.49
C THR A 57 -22.57 27.06 -0.01
N LEU A 58 -22.81 26.23 -1.03
CA LEU A 58 -24.15 25.94 -1.57
C LEU A 58 -24.84 24.78 -0.84
N GLN A 59 -24.21 24.19 0.17
CA GLN A 59 -24.73 23.06 0.97
C GLN A 59 -25.22 21.88 0.11
N ILE A 60 -24.54 21.61 -1.01
CA ILE A 60 -24.81 20.46 -1.88
C ILE A 60 -23.59 19.56 -1.95
N SER A 61 -23.81 18.30 -2.32
CA SER A 61 -22.70 17.37 -2.55
C SER A 61 -21.89 17.80 -3.78
N ILE A 62 -20.61 17.39 -3.82
CA ILE A 62 -19.75 17.64 -4.97
C ILE A 62 -20.29 16.94 -6.23
N ASP A 63 -20.91 15.76 -6.06
CA ASP A 63 -21.54 14.99 -7.13
C ASP A 63 -22.78 15.71 -7.69
N GLU A 64 -23.59 16.32 -6.82
CA GLU A 64 -24.73 17.16 -7.22
C GLU A 64 -24.26 18.42 -7.96
N LEU A 65 -23.17 19.04 -7.51
CA LEU A 65 -22.56 20.19 -8.18
C LEU A 65 -22.03 19.82 -9.58
N ILE A 66 -21.33 18.68 -9.70
CA ILE A 66 -20.79 18.18 -10.97
C ILE A 66 -21.90 17.74 -11.91
N SER A 67 -22.95 17.08 -11.43
CA SER A 67 -24.07 16.67 -12.27
C SER A 67 -24.88 17.85 -12.81
N THR A 68 -25.06 18.90 -12.00
CA THR A 68 -25.84 20.11 -12.34
C THR A 68 -25.09 21.04 -13.30
N PHE A 69 -23.80 21.27 -13.04
CA PHE A 69 -22.98 22.25 -13.77
C PHE A 69 -21.95 21.60 -14.71
N GLY A 70 -21.77 20.29 -14.68
CA GLY A 70 -20.88 19.58 -15.60
C GLY A 70 -21.39 19.49 -17.02
N LYS A 71 -20.47 19.33 -17.96
CA LYS A 71 -20.81 18.78 -19.27
C LYS A 71 -21.16 17.31 -19.05
N GLN A 72 -22.47 17.02 -19.00
CA GLN A 72 -22.96 15.66 -19.18
C GLN A 72 -22.36 15.10 -20.48
N PRO A 73 -21.98 13.81 -20.56
CA PRO A 73 -21.62 13.17 -21.82
C PRO A 73 -22.82 13.25 -22.77
N SER A 74 -22.83 14.31 -23.59
CA SER A 74 -23.95 14.72 -24.43
C SER A 74 -23.96 13.99 -25.77
N SER A 75 -22.90 13.25 -26.09
CA SER A 75 -22.84 12.39 -27.27
C SER A 75 -22.96 10.91 -26.87
N ASN A 76 -23.68 10.11 -27.67
CA ASN A 76 -23.70 8.66 -27.52
C ASN A 76 -22.28 8.05 -27.58
N SER A 77 -21.36 8.70 -28.29
CA SER A 77 -19.94 8.30 -28.36
C SER A 77 -19.24 8.38 -27.01
N ASP A 78 -19.49 9.44 -26.21
CA ASP A 78 -18.86 9.59 -24.90
C ASP A 78 -19.40 8.57 -23.88
N ARG A 79 -20.69 8.23 -23.97
CA ARG A 79 -21.28 7.17 -23.12
C ARG A 79 -20.77 5.79 -23.48
N GLN A 80 -20.58 5.51 -24.77
CA GLN A 80 -19.97 4.25 -25.24
C GLN A 80 -18.51 4.13 -24.79
N LYS A 81 -17.74 5.23 -24.85
CA LYS A 81 -16.36 5.27 -24.33
C LYS A 81 -16.31 5.05 -22.82
N LEU A 82 -17.21 5.66 -22.05
CA LEU A 82 -17.29 5.43 -20.61
C LEU A 82 -17.66 3.99 -20.28
N ALA A 83 -18.62 3.40 -20.99
CA ALA A 83 -19.03 2.01 -20.78
C ALA A 83 -17.89 1.02 -21.12
N THR A 84 -17.19 1.25 -22.23
CA THR A 84 -16.03 0.42 -22.61
C THR A 84 -14.89 0.53 -21.60
N LEU A 85 -14.54 1.74 -21.16
CA LEU A 85 -13.54 1.95 -20.11
C LEU A 85 -13.92 1.26 -18.78
N GLN A 86 -15.20 1.28 -18.39
CA GLN A 86 -15.67 0.59 -17.20
C GLN A 86 -15.52 -0.93 -17.32
N GLN A 87 -15.83 -1.49 -18.50
CA GLN A 87 -15.66 -2.92 -18.77
C GLN A 87 -14.19 -3.33 -18.77
N GLU A 88 -13.32 -2.54 -19.40
CA GLU A 88 -11.86 -2.79 -19.40
C GLU A 88 -11.29 -2.74 -17.99
N TYR A 89 -11.72 -1.76 -17.18
CA TYR A 89 -11.31 -1.65 -15.79
C TYR A 89 -11.73 -2.89 -14.97
N GLN A 90 -12.98 -3.33 -15.12
CA GLN A 90 -13.47 -4.54 -14.44
C GLN A 90 -12.70 -5.79 -14.86
N HIS A 91 -12.44 -5.94 -16.17
CA HIS A 91 -11.63 -7.04 -16.69
C HIS A 91 -10.20 -7.01 -16.11
N LEU A 92 -9.57 -5.84 -16.08
CA LEU A 92 -8.22 -5.69 -15.53
C LEU A 92 -8.17 -6.00 -14.03
N GLN A 93 -9.19 -5.58 -13.27
CA GLN A 93 -9.30 -5.93 -11.85
C GLN A 93 -9.41 -7.45 -11.64
N GLN A 94 -10.22 -8.13 -12.45
CA GLN A 94 -10.35 -9.59 -12.39
C GLN A 94 -9.04 -10.28 -12.76
N GLN A 95 -8.36 -9.81 -13.80
CA GLN A 95 -7.08 -10.36 -14.23
C GLN A 95 -6.00 -10.19 -13.14
N LEU A 96 -5.93 -9.03 -12.48
CA LEU A 96 -4.99 -8.80 -11.38
C LEU A 96 -5.26 -9.73 -10.19
N GLN A 97 -6.53 -9.98 -9.86
CA GLN A 97 -6.90 -10.89 -8.79
C GLN A 97 -6.49 -12.32 -9.12
N GLN A 98 -6.77 -12.79 -10.34
CA GLN A 98 -6.36 -14.12 -10.80
C GLN A 98 -4.83 -14.28 -10.81
N GLN A 99 -4.10 -13.28 -11.34
CA GLN A 99 -2.63 -13.30 -11.34
C GLN A 99 -2.07 -13.41 -9.92
N ARG A 100 -2.65 -12.67 -8.95
CA ARG A 100 -2.23 -12.75 -7.55
C ARG A 100 -2.44 -14.15 -6.97
N GLU A 101 -3.57 -14.78 -7.26
CA GLU A 101 -3.87 -16.15 -6.80
C GLU A 101 -2.91 -17.17 -7.43
N THR A 102 -2.64 -17.06 -8.73
CA THR A 102 -1.66 -17.91 -9.43
C THR A 102 -0.27 -17.76 -8.83
N LEU A 103 0.21 -16.53 -8.65
CA LEU A 103 1.54 -16.27 -8.07
C LEU A 103 1.65 -16.81 -6.64
N GLN A 104 0.59 -16.72 -5.84
CA GLN A 104 0.57 -17.28 -4.49
C GLN A 104 0.65 -18.82 -4.51
N ALA A 105 -0.07 -19.47 -5.42
CA ALA A 105 -0.03 -20.91 -5.58
C ALA A 105 1.35 -21.40 -6.08
N GLU A 106 1.92 -20.71 -7.06
CA GLU A 106 3.26 -21.00 -7.58
C GLU A 106 4.33 -20.83 -6.51
N PHE A 107 4.28 -19.73 -5.75
CA PHE A 107 5.18 -19.49 -4.62
C PHE A 107 5.10 -20.62 -3.58
N GLN A 108 3.89 -21.05 -3.21
CA GLN A 108 3.70 -22.14 -2.26
C GLN A 108 4.29 -23.45 -2.80
N TYR A 109 4.02 -23.77 -4.06
CA TYR A 109 4.52 -24.99 -4.68
C TYR A 109 6.05 -25.01 -4.77
N GLN A 110 6.67 -23.93 -5.25
CA GLN A 110 8.13 -23.81 -5.33
C GLN A 110 8.80 -23.89 -3.95
N SER A 111 8.17 -23.29 -2.94
CA SER A 111 8.65 -23.37 -1.55
C SER A 111 8.63 -24.81 -1.03
N LEU A 112 7.54 -25.54 -1.29
CA LEU A 112 7.40 -26.95 -0.89
C LEU A 112 8.41 -27.86 -1.61
N GLN A 113 8.64 -27.64 -2.91
CA GLN A 113 9.66 -28.37 -3.66
C GLN A 113 11.05 -28.16 -3.08
N THR A 114 11.40 -26.92 -2.73
CA THR A 114 12.71 -26.62 -2.12
C THR A 114 12.85 -27.29 -0.75
N LEU A 115 11.76 -27.35 0.02
CA LEU A 115 11.69 -27.97 1.34
C LEU A 115 11.52 -29.49 1.34
N GLU A 116 11.40 -30.15 0.17
CA GLU A 116 11.10 -31.58 0.06
C GLU A 116 12.03 -32.44 0.93
N SER A 117 13.35 -32.19 0.86
CA SER A 117 14.32 -32.95 1.66
C SER A 117 14.14 -32.75 3.16
N PHE A 118 13.87 -31.51 3.61
CA PHE A 118 13.60 -31.25 5.02
C PHE A 118 12.31 -31.93 5.48
N LEU A 119 11.22 -31.78 4.72
CA LEU A 119 9.92 -32.38 5.04
C LEU A 119 10.00 -33.91 5.07
N THR A 120 10.81 -34.51 4.20
CA THR A 120 11.00 -35.96 4.14
C THR A 120 11.81 -36.49 5.31
N TYR A 121 12.95 -35.86 5.63
CA TYR A 121 13.93 -36.45 6.55
C TYR A 121 13.90 -35.88 7.98
N PHE A 122 13.38 -34.67 8.18
CA PHE A 122 13.29 -34.07 9.52
C PHE A 122 12.46 -34.89 10.52
N PRO A 123 11.30 -35.46 10.16
CA PRO A 123 10.55 -36.33 11.08
C PRO A 123 11.34 -37.55 11.54
N ALA A 124 12.11 -38.17 10.64
CA ALA A 124 12.97 -39.31 10.96
C ALA A 124 14.12 -38.89 11.90
N ALA A 125 14.78 -37.77 11.61
CA ALA A 125 15.83 -37.23 12.46
C ALA A 125 15.32 -36.87 13.86
N LYS A 126 14.13 -36.28 13.97
CA LYS A 126 13.48 -35.98 15.25
C LYS A 126 13.22 -37.26 16.05
N SER A 127 12.68 -38.30 15.41
CA SER A 127 12.43 -39.61 16.06
C SER A 127 13.73 -40.30 16.50
N ALA A 128 14.81 -40.17 15.73
CA ALA A 128 16.11 -40.71 16.09
C ALA A 128 16.72 -39.97 17.28
N ALA A 129 16.67 -38.63 17.29
CA ALA A 129 17.21 -37.80 18.37
C ALA A 129 16.47 -37.99 19.71
N THR A 130 15.16 -38.26 19.69
CA THR A 130 14.42 -38.55 20.94
C THR A 130 14.74 -39.92 21.52
N LYS A 131 15.10 -40.90 20.68
CA LYS A 131 15.42 -42.26 21.11
C LYS A 131 16.90 -42.45 21.44
N ASN A 132 17.77 -41.60 20.89
CA ASN A 132 19.20 -41.64 21.10
C ASN A 132 19.70 -40.26 21.61
N PRO A 133 19.95 -40.13 22.92
CA PRO A 133 20.52 -38.90 23.50
C PRO A 133 21.86 -38.48 22.89
N ASP A 134 22.65 -39.43 22.39
CA ASP A 134 23.96 -39.19 21.75
C ASP A 134 23.84 -38.98 20.23
N PHE A 135 22.63 -38.69 19.72
CA PHE A 135 22.42 -38.43 18.30
C PHE A 135 23.27 -37.23 17.83
N PRO A 136 24.18 -37.40 16.84
CA PRO A 136 25.08 -36.33 16.46
C PRO A 136 24.35 -35.14 15.84
N ALA A 137 24.52 -33.95 16.42
CA ALA A 137 23.93 -32.71 15.88
C ALA A 137 24.34 -32.43 14.43
N SER A 138 25.52 -32.89 14.00
CA SER A 138 25.99 -32.78 12.63
C SER A 138 25.08 -33.44 11.59
N LYS A 139 24.25 -34.42 12.00
CA LYS A 139 23.24 -35.05 11.14
C LYS A 139 22.06 -34.13 10.82
N ILE A 140 21.91 -33.02 11.53
CA ILE A 140 20.85 -32.03 11.27
C ILE A 140 21.26 -31.05 10.16
N PHE A 141 22.56 -30.76 10.00
CA PHE A 141 23.02 -29.76 9.03
C PHE A 141 22.52 -29.99 7.59
N PRO A 142 22.55 -31.21 7.02
CA PRO A 142 22.03 -31.43 5.66
C PRO A 142 20.54 -31.16 5.52
N LEU A 143 19.78 -31.27 6.62
CA LEU A 143 18.33 -31.05 6.61
C LEU A 143 18.00 -29.56 6.48
N VAL A 144 18.78 -28.71 7.14
CA VAL A 144 18.56 -27.26 7.17
C VAL A 144 19.08 -26.55 5.91
N GLN A 145 19.89 -27.20 5.08
CA GLN A 145 20.35 -26.63 3.80
C GLN A 145 19.21 -26.21 2.86
N SER A 146 18.06 -26.90 2.90
CA SER A 146 16.88 -26.47 2.15
C SER A 146 16.29 -25.14 2.63
N ILE A 147 16.41 -24.87 3.93
CA ILE A 147 15.99 -23.61 4.55
C ILE A 147 16.98 -22.50 4.15
N ASP A 148 18.28 -22.78 4.18
CA ASP A 148 19.31 -21.83 3.75
C ASP A 148 19.11 -21.42 2.28
N ARG A 149 18.77 -22.39 1.42
CA ARG A 149 18.43 -22.12 0.02
C ARG A 149 17.20 -21.22 -0.12
N LEU A 150 16.15 -21.42 0.67
CA LEU A 150 14.98 -20.54 0.66
C LEU A 150 15.31 -19.12 1.14
N ILE A 151 16.06 -18.99 2.23
CA ILE A 151 16.51 -17.70 2.76
C ILE A 151 17.28 -16.93 1.68
N HIS A 152 18.20 -17.62 0.98
CA HIS A 152 18.96 -17.03 -0.11
C HIS A 152 18.07 -16.66 -1.31
N GLN A 153 17.17 -17.55 -1.75
CA GLN A 153 16.27 -17.30 -2.87
C GLN A 153 15.31 -16.14 -2.62
N TRP A 154 14.96 -15.86 -1.36
CA TRP A 154 14.10 -14.76 -0.98
C TRP A 154 14.86 -13.45 -0.71
N ASP A 155 16.16 -13.39 -1.01
CA ASP A 155 17.03 -12.25 -0.74
C ASP A 155 17.02 -11.82 0.74
N VAL A 156 16.86 -12.81 1.63
CA VAL A 156 16.92 -12.60 3.07
C VAL A 156 18.38 -12.68 3.50
N THR A 157 18.82 -11.66 4.23
CA THR A 157 20.20 -11.52 4.69
C THR A 157 20.27 -11.52 6.21
N VAL A 158 21.34 -12.13 6.72
CA VAL A 158 21.61 -12.24 8.14
C VAL A 158 22.16 -10.92 8.68
N ILE A 159 21.77 -10.56 9.89
CA ILE A 159 22.29 -9.40 10.62
C ILE A 159 23.37 -9.90 11.59
N GLY A 160 24.63 -9.71 11.21
CA GLY A 160 25.82 -10.11 11.96
C GLY A 160 26.09 -11.62 11.93
N GLU A 161 27.21 -12.02 12.51
CA GLU A 161 27.62 -13.43 12.64
C GLU A 161 27.67 -13.83 14.12
N ILE A 162 27.25 -15.05 14.46
CA ILE A 162 27.26 -15.49 15.87
C ILE A 162 28.69 -15.42 16.43
N GLY A 163 28.84 -14.75 17.57
CA GLY A 163 30.13 -14.56 18.23
C GLY A 163 30.98 -13.41 17.68
N SER A 164 30.54 -12.74 16.61
CA SER A 164 31.21 -11.53 16.11
C SER A 164 30.92 -10.31 16.99
N GLU A 165 31.92 -9.45 17.13
CA GLU A 165 31.77 -8.11 17.70
C GLU A 165 31.36 -7.13 16.60
N VAL A 166 30.28 -6.40 16.84
CA VAL A 166 29.73 -5.41 15.91
C VAL A 166 29.40 -4.11 16.65
N ALA A 167 29.44 -3.00 15.94
CA ALA A 167 28.94 -1.73 16.46
C ALA A 167 27.43 -1.82 16.74
N TYR A 168 27.01 -1.43 17.94
CA TYR A 168 25.62 -1.46 18.33
C TYR A 168 24.79 -0.47 17.52
N ASP A 169 23.75 -0.96 16.84
CA ASP A 169 22.77 -0.16 16.13
C ASP A 169 21.37 -0.61 16.59
N PRO A 170 20.61 0.22 17.34
CA PRO A 170 19.25 -0.10 17.80
C PRO A 170 18.25 -0.43 16.67
N ARG A 171 18.55 -0.09 15.42
CA ARG A 171 17.73 -0.47 14.25
C ARG A 171 17.85 -1.97 14.00
N TRP A 172 19.06 -2.52 14.07
CA TRP A 172 19.38 -3.89 13.69
C TRP A 172 19.61 -4.82 14.89
N HIS A 173 19.92 -4.27 16.06
CA HIS A 173 20.35 -5.00 17.25
C HIS A 173 19.41 -4.78 18.45
N GLN A 174 19.18 -5.85 19.20
CA GLN A 174 18.44 -5.87 20.46
C GLN A 174 19.35 -6.42 21.55
N LEU A 175 19.60 -5.63 22.60
CA LEU A 175 20.34 -6.10 23.76
C LEU A 175 19.52 -7.16 24.50
N ILE A 176 20.19 -8.27 24.86
CA ILE A 176 19.58 -9.33 25.68
C ILE A 176 19.43 -8.82 27.12
N GLU A 177 20.46 -8.16 27.63
CA GLU A 177 20.51 -7.56 28.96
C GLU A 177 21.34 -6.27 28.92
N GLY A 178 21.11 -5.39 29.91
CA GLY A 178 21.88 -4.15 30.08
C GLY A 178 21.52 -3.04 29.11
N THR A 179 22.45 -2.09 28.96
CA THR A 179 22.37 -0.92 28.08
C THR A 179 23.66 -0.79 27.31
N ALA A 180 23.59 -0.39 26.05
CA ALA A 180 24.73 -0.02 25.23
C ALA A 180 24.42 1.27 24.48
N GLN A 181 25.43 2.11 24.27
CA GLN A 181 25.33 3.29 23.43
C GLN A 181 25.47 2.89 21.96
N PRO A 182 24.83 3.61 21.03
CA PRO A 182 25.09 3.42 19.60
C PRO A 182 26.60 3.47 19.33
N GLU A 183 27.08 2.62 18.42
CA GLU A 183 28.50 2.41 18.09
C GLU A 183 29.34 1.69 19.16
N GLU A 184 28.80 1.38 20.34
CA GLU A 184 29.49 0.55 21.33
C GLU A 184 29.65 -0.89 20.81
N SER A 185 30.80 -1.51 21.06
CA SER A 185 31.05 -2.89 20.62
C SER A 185 30.15 -3.86 21.38
N VAL A 186 29.41 -4.70 20.66
CA VAL A 186 28.54 -5.72 21.24
C VAL A 186 28.73 -7.06 20.51
N THR A 187 28.61 -8.16 21.24
CA THR A 187 28.73 -9.51 20.68
C THR A 187 27.37 -10.02 20.22
N VAL A 188 27.28 -10.51 18.98
CA VAL A 188 26.07 -11.17 18.45
C VAL A 188 25.90 -12.55 19.09
N ARG A 189 24.80 -12.75 19.82
CA ARG A 189 24.43 -14.03 20.45
C ARG A 189 23.43 -14.82 19.61
N TYR A 190 22.49 -14.11 18.99
CA TYR A 190 21.55 -14.69 18.03
C TYR A 190 21.45 -13.77 16.82
N VAL A 191 21.53 -14.35 15.63
CA VAL A 191 21.42 -13.59 14.39
C VAL A 191 20.03 -13.00 14.18
N GLY A 192 19.98 -11.83 13.55
CA GLY A 192 18.76 -11.24 13.03
C GLY A 192 18.63 -11.49 11.53
N TYR A 193 17.52 -11.07 10.94
CA TYR A 193 17.30 -11.17 9.50
C TYR A 193 16.61 -9.93 8.95
N ARG A 194 16.96 -9.58 7.70
CA ARG A 194 16.35 -8.51 6.91
C ARG A 194 16.15 -8.94 5.47
N GLN A 195 15.19 -8.34 4.78
CA GLN A 195 14.97 -8.52 3.35
C GLN A 195 15.05 -7.14 2.68
N GLY A 196 16.14 -6.87 1.94
CA GLY A 196 16.47 -5.51 1.52
C GLY A 196 16.55 -4.55 2.71
N ASP A 197 15.78 -3.46 2.68
CA ASP A 197 15.70 -2.47 3.76
C ASP A 197 14.69 -2.86 4.87
N LYS A 198 13.92 -3.93 4.66
CA LYS A 198 12.89 -4.34 5.60
C LYS A 198 13.47 -5.25 6.68
N LEU A 199 13.44 -4.78 7.92
CA LEU A 199 13.74 -5.60 9.08
C LEU A 199 12.69 -6.71 9.23
N ILE A 200 13.13 -7.96 9.38
CA ILE A 200 12.26 -9.08 9.80
C ILE A 200 12.31 -9.18 11.32
N PHE A 201 13.52 -9.33 11.89
CA PHE A 201 13.76 -9.20 13.33
C PHE A 201 15.23 -8.90 13.62
N ARG A 202 15.45 -8.23 14.75
CA ARG A 202 16.78 -7.77 15.19
C ARG A 202 17.66 -8.93 15.62
N ALA A 203 18.96 -8.77 15.42
CA ALA A 203 19.95 -9.64 16.04
C ALA A 203 19.96 -9.39 17.54
N LYS A 204 20.10 -10.44 18.34
CA LYS A 204 20.22 -10.31 19.79
C LYS A 204 21.69 -10.26 20.17
N VAL A 205 22.07 -9.22 20.89
CA VAL A 205 23.46 -8.89 21.22
C VAL A 205 23.64 -8.76 22.73
N SER A 206 24.86 -8.95 23.20
CA SER A 206 25.28 -8.64 24.58
C SER A 206 26.47 -7.71 24.55
N ASN A 207 26.53 -6.76 25.48
CA ASN A 207 27.77 -6.06 25.81
C ASN A 207 28.74 -7.04 26.47
#